data_AF-A0A843LC16-F1
#
_entry.id   AF-A0A843LC16-F1
#
_cell.length_a   1.000
_cell.length_b   1.000
_cell.length_c   1.000
_cell.angle_alpha   90.00
_cell.angle_beta   90.00
_cell.angle_gamma   90.00
#
_symmetry.space_group_name_H-M   'P 1'
#
loop_
_entity.id
_entity.type
_entity.pdbx_description
1 polymer ?
#
loop_
_entity_poly.entity_id
_entity_poly.type
_entity_poly.pdbx_seq_one_letter_code
_entity_poly.pdbx_strand_id
1 'polypeptide(L)'
;MWLKNIFGSGREEEPSSVNLQDIGAWLDKREELEGFADRMAEIYAAVEPLQRALSQDISDLASADPDSQTPPKLLRAGLAAKGELVKQLQSFEEKLYPPARRDPDSIYQHHWSVLKGLERTVTTFGRAQRYVAALFPKNIERLNSDLGKVSRLLVDMEEQIGKNRKLQEESWFCRDLAGSLQKGQAAALDLKKRMGEMKEELRRTESSLRRLEEDLRRLDESEKGRAIEQMKASLAEAEQQKRQADEELACLISPLSKALARIAKQGSSDRLALQHKDVFSRLRAAPSQMKEGEIAGSLQELRAHLAALGLKDKKKEKTLDHIDMLIRERSLEKAAGRRAALEEEISGIKSRLAESTEEGKLIKEEIARARKKLKSLQADLAQAERDLAAIEERARADEAELNDRLARIAGKPVKVEL
;
A
#
# COMPACT_ATOMS: atom_id res chain seq x y z
N MET A 1 37.80 37.49 -37.48
CA MET A 1 36.61 37.04 -36.74
C MET A 1 35.32 37.75 -37.22
N TRP A 2 35.18 38.05 -38.52
CA TRP A 2 34.01 38.77 -39.08
C TRP A 2 33.29 38.01 -40.21
N LEU A 3 33.91 36.94 -40.73
CA LEU A 3 33.38 36.13 -41.84
C LEU A 3 32.44 34.99 -41.43
N LYS A 4 32.20 34.78 -40.12
CA LYS A 4 31.22 33.77 -39.64
C LYS A 4 29.77 34.29 -39.62
N ASN A 5 29.55 35.60 -39.81
CA ASN A 5 28.22 36.22 -39.74
C ASN A 5 27.50 36.35 -41.10
N ILE A 6 28.07 35.84 -42.21
CA ILE A 6 27.47 36.02 -43.54
C ILE A 6 26.73 34.75 -44.02
N PHE A 7 27.02 33.57 -43.46
CA PHE A 7 26.41 32.30 -43.90
C PHE A 7 25.71 31.50 -42.79
N GLY A 8 25.52 32.08 -41.61
CA GLY A 8 24.70 31.48 -40.56
C GLY A 8 23.51 32.37 -40.27
N SER A 9 22.35 32.04 -40.82
CA SER A 9 21.08 32.51 -40.26
C SER A 9 21.10 32.18 -38.77
N GLY A 10 21.05 33.21 -37.91
CA GLY A 10 21.06 33.06 -36.47
C GLY A 10 19.84 32.27 -35.99
N ARG A 11 19.95 30.94 -35.96
CA ARG A 11 19.27 30.14 -34.95
C ARG A 11 20.14 30.29 -33.70
N GLU A 12 19.59 30.91 -32.66
CA GLU A 12 20.19 30.82 -31.31
C GLU A 12 20.65 29.38 -31.09
N GLU A 13 21.90 29.16 -30.69
CA GLU A 13 22.39 27.82 -30.35
C GLU A 13 21.51 27.27 -29.22
N GLU A 14 20.51 26.47 -29.59
CA GLU A 14 19.48 26.07 -28.64
C GLU A 14 20.13 25.16 -27.61
N PRO A 15 19.82 25.36 -26.31
CA PRO A 15 20.51 24.69 -25.23
C PRO A 15 20.35 23.17 -25.38
N SER A 16 21.46 22.47 -25.20
CA SER A 16 21.49 21.00 -25.22
C SER A 16 20.89 20.39 -23.95
N SER A 17 20.52 21.24 -22.98
CA SER A 17 19.86 20.87 -21.75
C SER A 17 18.70 21.80 -21.40
N VAL A 18 17.71 21.28 -20.67
CA VAL A 18 16.52 22.01 -20.22
C VAL A 18 16.22 21.58 -18.79
N ASN A 19 15.99 22.54 -17.89
CA ASN A 19 15.55 22.21 -16.53
C ASN A 19 14.15 21.60 -16.55
N LEU A 20 13.90 20.64 -15.67
CA LEU A 20 12.61 19.98 -15.51
C LEU A 20 11.45 20.99 -15.29
N GLN A 21 11.71 22.11 -14.62
CA GLN A 21 10.71 23.16 -14.36
C GLN A 21 10.39 24.01 -15.61
N ASP A 22 11.34 24.10 -16.54
CA ASP A 22 11.25 24.97 -17.71
C ASP A 22 10.74 24.22 -18.96
N ILE A 23 10.49 22.91 -18.87
CA ILE A 23 10.05 22.08 -20.01
C ILE A 23 8.77 22.62 -20.64
N GLY A 24 7.81 23.08 -19.85
CA GLY A 24 6.57 23.68 -20.38
C GLY A 24 6.86 24.88 -21.28
N ALA A 25 7.60 25.86 -20.76
CA ALA A 25 7.97 27.05 -21.52
C ALA A 25 8.84 26.74 -22.73
N TRP A 26 9.72 25.75 -22.62
CA TRP A 26 10.55 25.28 -23.74
C TRP A 26 9.69 24.68 -24.86
N LEU A 27 8.69 23.86 -24.53
CA LEU A 27 7.74 23.29 -25.49
C LEU A 27 6.88 24.36 -26.15
N ASP A 28 6.40 25.35 -25.39
CA ASP A 28 5.61 26.46 -25.94
C ASP A 28 6.43 27.26 -26.97
N LYS A 29 7.70 27.58 -26.65
CA LYS A 29 8.62 28.23 -27.62
C LYS A 29 8.85 27.36 -28.86
N ARG A 30 8.88 26.03 -28.73
CA ARG A 30 9.05 25.10 -29.87
C ARG A 30 7.83 25.08 -30.77
N GLU A 31 6.64 25.05 -30.19
CA GLU A 31 5.38 25.09 -30.93
C GLU A 31 5.24 26.40 -31.71
N GLU A 32 5.69 27.52 -31.14
CA GLU A 32 5.77 28.80 -31.83
C GLU A 32 6.81 28.81 -32.97
N LEU A 33 8.02 28.30 -32.72
CA LEU A 33 9.11 28.23 -33.72
C LEU A 33 8.79 27.31 -34.90
N GLU A 34 7.98 26.28 -34.66
CA GLU A 34 7.44 25.46 -35.73
C GLU A 34 6.55 26.29 -36.66
N GLY A 35 6.02 27.45 -36.28
CA GLY A 35 5.45 28.41 -37.23
C GLY A 35 4.17 27.93 -37.92
N PHE A 36 3.36 27.11 -37.23
CA PHE A 36 2.07 26.65 -37.75
C PHE A 36 1.15 27.82 -38.15
N ALA A 37 1.08 28.87 -37.31
CA ALA A 37 0.29 30.05 -37.58
C ALA A 37 0.72 30.77 -38.87
N ASP A 38 2.03 30.91 -39.09
CA ASP A 38 2.60 31.56 -40.27
C ASP A 38 2.31 30.74 -41.53
N ARG A 39 2.56 29.42 -41.51
CA ARG A 39 2.27 28.53 -42.65
C ARG A 39 0.78 28.51 -43.00
N MET A 40 -0.10 28.52 -41.99
CA MET A 40 -1.53 28.61 -42.24
C MET A 40 -1.93 29.98 -42.81
N ALA A 41 -1.29 31.06 -42.38
CA ALA A 41 -1.51 32.40 -42.94
C ALA A 41 -1.09 32.46 -44.42
N GLU A 42 0.02 31.84 -44.80
CA GLU A 42 0.46 31.71 -46.20
C GLU A 42 -0.55 30.93 -47.04
N ILE A 43 -1.06 29.80 -46.53
CA ILE A 43 -2.10 29.03 -47.23
C ILE A 43 -3.37 29.86 -47.41
N TYR A 44 -3.83 30.56 -46.37
CA TYR A 44 -5.00 31.43 -46.48
C TYR A 44 -4.79 32.59 -47.47
N ALA A 45 -3.59 33.18 -47.52
CA ALA A 45 -3.25 34.19 -48.50
C ALA A 45 -3.29 33.64 -49.94
N ALA A 46 -2.99 32.35 -50.14
CA ALA A 46 -3.11 31.67 -51.42
C ALA A 46 -4.56 31.29 -51.79
N VAL A 47 -5.44 31.09 -50.79
CA VAL A 47 -6.88 30.82 -51.00
C VAL A 47 -7.60 32.05 -51.55
N GLU A 48 -7.28 33.26 -51.07
CA GLU A 48 -7.96 34.50 -51.49
C GLU A 48 -7.97 34.77 -53.02
N PRO A 49 -6.84 34.72 -53.75
CA PRO A 49 -6.85 34.92 -55.20
C PRO A 49 -7.55 33.77 -55.94
N LEU A 50 -7.47 32.55 -55.39
CA LEU A 50 -8.13 31.38 -55.97
C LEU A 50 -9.66 31.46 -55.83
N GLN A 51 -10.14 31.93 -54.69
CA GLN A 51 -11.55 32.20 -54.46
C GLN A 51 -12.07 33.24 -55.44
N ARG A 52 -11.32 34.34 -55.66
CA ARG A 52 -11.69 35.38 -56.63
C ARG A 52 -11.74 34.85 -58.07
N ALA A 53 -10.76 34.04 -58.47
CA ALA A 53 -10.77 33.39 -59.79
C ALA A 53 -11.98 32.46 -59.96
N LEU A 54 -12.25 31.62 -58.95
CA LEU A 54 -13.40 30.71 -58.97
C LEU A 54 -14.73 31.47 -59.05
N SER A 55 -14.88 32.56 -58.28
CA SER A 55 -16.05 33.45 -58.33
C SER A 55 -16.29 34.01 -59.73
N GLN A 56 -15.21 34.48 -60.39
CA GLN A 56 -15.29 35.01 -61.75
C GLN A 56 -15.67 33.90 -62.74
N ASP A 57 -15.05 32.73 -62.68
CA ASP A 57 -15.37 31.62 -63.58
C ASP A 57 -16.79 31.07 -63.37
N ILE A 58 -17.32 31.11 -62.14
CA ILE A 58 -18.73 30.83 -61.83
C ILE A 58 -19.65 31.86 -62.50
N SER A 59 -19.33 33.15 -62.40
CA SER A 59 -20.10 34.24 -63.01
C SER A 59 -20.07 34.19 -64.54
N ASP A 60 -18.90 33.91 -65.12
CA ASP A 60 -18.71 33.71 -66.56
C ASP A 60 -19.56 32.53 -67.05
N LEU A 61 -19.57 31.40 -66.32
CA LEU A 61 -20.43 30.28 -66.66
C LEU A 61 -21.92 30.66 -66.54
N ALA A 62 -22.31 31.38 -65.48
CA ALA A 62 -23.70 31.78 -65.25
C ALA A 62 -24.24 32.68 -66.38
N SER A 63 -23.42 33.57 -66.90
CA SER A 63 -23.76 34.52 -67.97
C SER A 63 -23.51 34.00 -69.40
N ALA A 64 -22.80 32.88 -69.58
CA ALA A 64 -22.51 32.34 -70.91
C ALA A 64 -23.76 31.87 -71.67
N ASP A 65 -23.83 32.23 -72.95
CA ASP A 65 -24.87 31.80 -73.89
C ASP A 65 -24.41 30.61 -74.74
N PRO A 66 -25.30 29.64 -75.01
CA PRO A 66 -24.99 28.48 -75.84
C PRO A 66 -24.95 28.84 -77.33
N ASP A 67 -24.16 28.11 -78.11
CA ASP A 67 -24.07 28.32 -79.56
C ASP A 67 -25.43 28.17 -80.24
N SER A 68 -25.71 29.04 -81.22
CA SER A 68 -26.98 29.10 -81.96
C SER A 68 -27.30 27.83 -82.77
N GLN A 69 -26.35 26.92 -82.91
CA GLN A 69 -26.48 25.64 -83.63
C GLN A 69 -26.70 24.43 -82.69
N THR A 70 -26.93 24.65 -81.39
CA THR A 70 -27.08 23.59 -80.40
C THR A 70 -28.41 22.82 -80.54
N PRO A 71 -28.43 21.46 -80.51
CA PRO A 71 -29.66 20.67 -80.55
C PRO A 71 -30.63 20.95 -79.38
N PRO A 72 -31.95 21.07 -79.60
CA PRO A 72 -32.91 21.49 -78.56
C PRO A 72 -32.96 20.63 -77.29
N LYS A 73 -32.77 19.31 -77.42
CA LYS A 73 -32.75 18.38 -76.27
C LYS A 73 -31.50 18.57 -75.40
N LEU A 74 -30.34 18.78 -76.04
CA LEU A 74 -29.08 19.05 -75.36
C LEU A 74 -29.11 20.43 -74.70
N LEU A 75 -29.67 21.42 -75.40
CA LEU A 75 -29.86 22.78 -74.90
C LEU A 75 -30.67 22.80 -73.59
N ARG A 76 -31.83 22.14 -73.56
CA ARG A 76 -32.69 22.08 -72.36
C ARG A 76 -32.02 21.38 -71.19
N ALA A 77 -31.39 20.24 -71.42
CA ALA A 77 -30.71 19.47 -70.37
C ALA A 77 -29.46 20.19 -69.84
N GLY A 78 -28.67 20.80 -70.74
CA GLY A 78 -27.45 21.52 -70.40
C GLY A 78 -27.70 22.82 -69.64
N LEU A 79 -28.74 23.58 -69.98
CA LEU A 79 -29.12 24.79 -69.23
C LEU A 79 -29.65 24.47 -67.82
N ALA A 80 -30.44 23.40 -67.67
CA ALA A 80 -30.89 22.94 -66.35
C ALA A 80 -29.71 22.46 -65.49
N ALA A 81 -28.78 21.70 -66.09
CA ALA A 81 -27.56 21.26 -65.42
C ALA A 81 -26.64 22.43 -65.06
N LYS A 82 -26.53 23.46 -65.91
CA LYS A 82 -25.78 24.70 -65.66
C LYS A 82 -26.31 25.42 -64.42
N GLY A 83 -27.63 25.59 -64.30
CA GLY A 83 -28.24 26.25 -63.15
C GLY A 83 -27.98 25.54 -61.82
N GLU A 84 -28.02 24.20 -61.82
CA GLU A 84 -27.68 23.42 -60.63
C GLU A 84 -26.18 23.49 -60.30
N LEU A 85 -25.33 23.39 -61.33
CA LEU A 85 -23.88 23.46 -61.18
C LEU A 85 -23.42 24.79 -60.58
N VAL A 86 -23.95 25.90 -61.09
CA VAL A 86 -23.66 27.25 -60.59
C VAL A 86 -24.06 27.39 -59.12
N LYS A 87 -25.25 26.91 -58.73
CA LYS A 87 -25.69 26.95 -57.31
C LYS A 87 -24.76 26.16 -56.38
N GLN A 88 -24.35 24.96 -56.79
CA GLN A 88 -23.43 24.15 -55.98
C GLN A 88 -22.06 24.82 -55.86
N LEU A 89 -21.54 25.39 -56.95
CA LEU A 89 -20.27 26.10 -56.96
C LEU A 89 -20.29 27.36 -56.10
N GLN A 90 -21.38 28.15 -56.14
CA GLN A 90 -21.57 29.31 -55.26
C GLN A 90 -21.60 28.92 -53.78
N SER A 91 -22.34 27.87 -53.44
CA SER A 91 -22.36 27.35 -52.06
C SER A 91 -20.99 26.82 -51.59
N PHE A 92 -20.17 26.32 -52.52
CA PHE A 92 -18.81 25.91 -52.21
C PHE A 92 -17.85 27.10 -52.05
N GLU A 93 -17.96 28.11 -52.91
CA GLU A 93 -17.19 29.36 -52.85
C GLU A 93 -17.34 30.05 -51.50
N GLU A 94 -18.56 30.09 -50.95
CA GLU A 94 -18.84 30.64 -49.61
C GLU A 94 -18.08 29.92 -48.49
N LYS A 95 -17.72 28.66 -48.67
CA LYS A 95 -16.98 27.90 -47.66
C LYS A 95 -15.48 28.18 -47.70
N LEU A 96 -14.97 28.73 -48.80
CA LEU A 96 -13.54 29.05 -48.96
C LEU A 96 -13.10 30.26 -48.14
N TYR A 97 -14.03 31.04 -47.59
CA TYR A 97 -13.68 32.18 -46.75
C TYR A 97 -12.95 31.73 -45.48
N PRO A 98 -11.75 32.27 -45.20
CA PRO A 98 -11.00 31.93 -44.00
C PRO A 98 -11.83 32.14 -42.72
N PRO A 99 -11.63 31.31 -41.68
CA PRO A 99 -12.36 31.45 -40.43
C PRO A 99 -11.96 32.76 -39.71
N ALA A 100 -12.93 33.36 -39.00
CA ALA A 100 -12.71 34.60 -38.26
C ALA A 100 -11.70 34.44 -37.11
N ARG A 101 -11.65 33.25 -36.51
CA ARG A 101 -10.63 32.87 -35.54
C ARG A 101 -9.62 31.94 -36.21
N ARG A 102 -8.34 32.16 -35.93
CA ARG A 102 -7.21 31.39 -36.51
C ARG A 102 -6.51 30.50 -35.49
N ASP A 103 -7.21 30.15 -34.41
CA ASP A 103 -6.74 29.10 -33.51
C ASP A 103 -6.78 27.71 -34.19
N PRO A 104 -6.01 26.72 -33.71
CA PRO A 104 -5.94 25.41 -34.32
C PRO A 104 -7.29 24.73 -34.52
N ASP A 105 -8.21 24.81 -33.56
CA ASP A 105 -9.52 24.17 -33.65
C ASP A 105 -10.38 24.80 -34.75
N SER A 106 -10.40 26.14 -34.82
CA SER A 106 -11.09 26.86 -35.88
C SER A 106 -10.53 26.52 -37.27
N ILE A 107 -9.20 26.35 -37.39
CA ILE A 107 -8.54 25.93 -38.63
C ILE A 107 -8.94 24.50 -39.01
N TYR A 108 -8.99 23.57 -38.05
CA TYR A 108 -9.42 22.18 -38.28
C TYR A 108 -10.88 22.10 -38.77
N GLN A 109 -11.78 22.86 -38.13
CA GLN A 109 -13.18 22.91 -38.53
C GLN A 109 -13.36 23.51 -39.93
N HIS A 110 -12.61 24.57 -40.24
CA HIS A 110 -12.63 25.18 -41.56
C HIS A 110 -12.14 24.20 -42.64
N HIS A 111 -10.97 23.57 -42.44
CA HIS A 111 -10.45 22.57 -43.37
C HIS A 111 -11.48 21.46 -43.66
N TRP A 112 -12.11 20.92 -42.62
CA TRP A 112 -13.13 19.88 -42.75
C TRP A 112 -14.37 20.36 -43.54
N SER A 113 -14.84 21.58 -43.27
CA SER A 113 -15.98 22.19 -43.95
C SER A 113 -15.72 22.34 -45.46
N VAL A 114 -14.53 22.82 -45.82
CA VAL A 114 -14.13 22.99 -47.23
C VAL A 114 -13.93 21.64 -47.90
N LEU A 115 -13.26 20.68 -47.26
CA LEU A 115 -13.09 19.32 -47.79
C LEU A 115 -14.43 18.66 -48.11
N LYS A 116 -15.39 18.71 -47.17
CA LYS A 116 -16.75 18.18 -47.37
C LYS A 116 -17.52 18.94 -48.45
N GLY A 117 -17.31 20.25 -48.54
CA GLY A 117 -17.82 21.08 -49.63
C GLY A 117 -17.31 20.59 -50.99
N LEU A 118 -16.00 20.38 -51.12
CA LEU A 118 -15.36 19.96 -52.35
C LEU A 118 -15.80 18.55 -52.77
N GLU A 119 -15.85 17.60 -51.84
CA GLU A 119 -16.36 16.23 -52.09
C GLU A 119 -17.79 16.26 -52.65
N ARG A 120 -18.66 17.09 -52.07
CA ARG A 120 -20.04 17.26 -52.54
C ARG A 120 -20.11 17.90 -53.93
N THR A 121 -19.28 18.91 -54.17
CA THR A 121 -19.16 19.58 -55.47
C THR A 121 -18.71 18.59 -56.54
N VAL A 122 -17.64 17.82 -56.32
CA VAL A 122 -17.12 16.81 -57.26
C VAL A 122 -18.16 15.72 -57.55
N THR A 123 -18.86 15.24 -56.51
CA THR A 123 -19.91 14.21 -56.65
C THR A 123 -21.08 14.71 -57.51
N THR A 124 -21.49 15.96 -57.31
CA THR A 124 -22.59 16.58 -58.06
C THR A 124 -22.15 17.02 -59.46
N PHE A 125 -20.88 17.37 -59.63
CA PHE A 125 -20.23 17.70 -60.91
C PHE A 125 -20.41 16.57 -61.91
N GLY A 126 -20.10 15.32 -61.58
CA GLY A 126 -19.92 14.26 -62.59
C GLY A 126 -21.06 14.09 -63.62
N ARG A 127 -22.34 14.22 -63.22
CA ARG A 127 -23.48 14.09 -64.15
C ARG A 127 -23.92 15.42 -64.76
N ALA A 128 -23.94 16.50 -63.98
CA ALA A 128 -24.32 17.83 -64.46
C ALA A 128 -23.26 18.41 -65.41
N GLN A 129 -21.99 18.26 -65.06
CA GLN A 129 -20.83 18.70 -65.83
C GLN A 129 -20.79 18.11 -67.23
N ARG A 130 -21.19 16.85 -67.46
CA ARG A 130 -21.17 16.25 -68.81
C ARG A 130 -22.08 17.02 -69.78
N TYR A 131 -23.26 17.44 -69.32
CA TYR A 131 -24.17 18.25 -70.13
C TYR A 131 -23.70 19.70 -70.27
N VAL A 132 -23.12 20.26 -69.21
CA VAL A 132 -22.60 21.64 -69.24
C VAL A 132 -21.32 21.72 -70.10
N ALA A 133 -20.42 20.76 -70.03
CA ALA A 133 -19.18 20.70 -70.81
C ALA A 133 -19.44 20.53 -72.32
N ALA A 134 -20.55 19.90 -72.69
CA ALA A 134 -20.97 19.80 -74.09
C ALA A 134 -21.40 21.15 -74.68
N LEU A 135 -21.80 22.11 -73.84
CA LEU A 135 -22.21 23.46 -74.25
C LEU A 135 -21.15 24.52 -73.96
N PHE A 136 -20.40 24.37 -72.86
CA PHE A 136 -19.47 25.35 -72.31
C PHE A 136 -18.14 24.68 -71.92
N PRO A 137 -17.41 24.05 -72.87
CA PRO A 137 -16.23 23.26 -72.56
C PRO A 137 -15.13 24.11 -71.89
N LYS A 138 -14.90 25.33 -72.37
CA LYS A 138 -13.86 26.24 -71.82
C LYS A 138 -14.15 26.65 -70.37
N ASN A 139 -15.40 26.95 -70.03
CA ASN A 139 -15.77 27.30 -68.65
C ASN A 139 -15.56 26.11 -67.70
N ILE A 140 -15.93 24.91 -68.13
CA ILE A 140 -15.72 23.70 -67.33
C ILE A 140 -14.23 23.38 -67.14
N GLU A 141 -13.39 23.58 -68.17
CA GLU A 141 -11.94 23.42 -68.05
C GLU A 141 -11.34 24.35 -66.98
N ARG A 142 -11.74 25.63 -66.97
CA ARG A 142 -11.27 26.60 -65.97
C ARG A 142 -11.75 26.24 -64.56
N LEU A 143 -13.04 25.91 -64.39
CA LEU A 143 -13.60 25.46 -63.12
C LEU A 143 -12.90 24.21 -62.59
N ASN A 144 -12.62 23.22 -63.44
CA ASN A 144 -11.86 22.03 -63.06
C ASN A 144 -10.43 22.39 -62.61
N SER A 145 -9.78 23.31 -63.33
CA SER A 145 -8.46 23.83 -62.94
C SER A 145 -8.51 24.48 -61.55
N ASP A 146 -9.52 25.31 -61.27
CA ASP A 146 -9.64 25.99 -59.99
C ASP A 146 -9.98 25.05 -58.85
N LEU A 147 -10.93 24.13 -59.03
CA LEU A 147 -11.19 23.05 -58.06
C LEU A 147 -9.95 22.19 -57.81
N GLY A 148 -9.14 21.93 -58.85
CA GLY A 148 -7.87 21.21 -58.72
C GLY A 148 -6.79 21.99 -57.96
N LYS A 149 -6.80 23.33 -58.02
CA LYS A 149 -5.95 24.18 -57.16
C LYS A 149 -6.46 24.17 -55.72
N VAL A 150 -7.77 24.25 -55.50
CA VAL A 150 -8.37 24.19 -54.15
C VAL A 150 -8.05 22.87 -53.49
N SER A 151 -8.18 21.75 -54.23
CA SER A 151 -7.82 20.42 -53.75
C SER A 151 -6.37 20.34 -53.29
N ARG A 152 -5.43 21.00 -53.98
CA ARG A 152 -4.02 21.03 -53.58
C ARG A 152 -3.80 21.82 -52.30
N LEU A 153 -4.42 23.01 -52.18
CA LEU A 153 -4.35 23.79 -50.94
C LEU A 153 -4.94 23.03 -49.75
N LEU A 154 -6.01 22.26 -49.92
CA LEU A 154 -6.55 21.40 -48.86
C LEU A 154 -5.58 20.31 -48.44
N VAL A 155 -4.87 19.70 -49.39
CA VAL A 155 -3.82 18.72 -49.07
C VAL A 155 -2.70 19.38 -48.26
N ASP A 156 -2.27 20.59 -48.66
CA ASP A 156 -1.26 21.36 -47.93
C ASP A 156 -1.75 21.71 -46.51
N MET A 157 -3.00 22.14 -46.35
CA MET A 157 -3.62 22.41 -45.05
C MET A 157 -3.62 21.14 -44.18
N GLU A 158 -4.09 20.01 -44.70
CA GLU A 158 -4.15 18.74 -43.97
C GLU A 158 -2.75 18.29 -43.53
N GLU A 159 -1.72 18.48 -44.37
CA GLU A 159 -0.34 18.18 -44.00
C GLU A 159 0.13 19.04 -42.81
N GLN A 160 -0.13 20.35 -42.84
CA GLN A 160 0.24 21.24 -41.73
C GLN A 160 -0.54 20.94 -40.45
N ILE A 161 -1.84 20.65 -40.59
CA ILE A 161 -2.71 20.22 -39.50
C ILE A 161 -2.16 18.95 -38.85
N GLY A 162 -1.78 17.96 -39.66
CA GLY A 162 -1.22 16.70 -39.18
C GLY A 162 0.13 16.88 -38.46
N LYS A 163 1.00 17.75 -38.97
CA LYS A 163 2.27 18.11 -38.29
C LYS A 163 2.02 18.77 -36.94
N ASN A 164 1.13 19.77 -36.89
CA ASN A 164 0.80 20.47 -35.65
C ASN A 164 0.20 19.51 -34.60
N ARG A 165 -0.71 18.62 -35.00
CA ARG A 165 -1.30 17.63 -34.07
C ARG A 165 -0.25 16.70 -33.46
N LYS A 166 0.63 16.14 -34.29
CA LYS A 166 1.71 15.28 -33.80
C LYS A 166 2.62 15.99 -32.82
N LEU A 167 2.97 17.25 -33.10
CA LEU A 167 3.77 18.07 -32.19
C LEU A 167 3.05 18.29 -30.87
N GLN A 168 1.78 18.71 -30.91
CA GLN A 168 0.96 18.94 -29.71
C GLN A 168 0.80 17.69 -28.86
N GLU A 169 0.59 16.52 -29.49
CA GLU A 169 0.52 15.23 -28.81
C GLU A 169 1.85 14.90 -28.10
N GLU A 170 2.98 15.00 -28.80
CA GLU A 170 4.30 14.76 -28.20
C GLU A 170 4.63 15.76 -27.09
N SER A 171 4.30 17.04 -27.27
CA SER A 171 4.45 18.06 -26.23
C SER A 171 3.59 17.74 -25.01
N TRP A 172 2.36 17.28 -25.20
CA TRP A 172 1.49 16.87 -24.09
C TRP A 172 2.10 15.71 -23.29
N PHE A 173 2.59 14.67 -23.96
CA PHE A 173 3.28 13.56 -23.27
C PHE A 173 4.52 14.03 -22.52
N CYS A 174 5.32 14.94 -23.10
CA CYS A 174 6.48 15.51 -22.42
C CYS A 174 6.07 16.27 -21.14
N ARG A 175 4.98 17.06 -21.20
CA ARG A 175 4.46 17.79 -20.02
C ARG A 175 3.97 16.82 -18.93
N ASP A 176 3.30 15.73 -19.31
CA ASP A 176 2.83 14.71 -18.36
C ASP A 176 3.99 13.99 -17.67
N LEU A 177 5.00 13.56 -18.44
CA LEU A 177 6.23 12.96 -17.90
C LEU A 177 6.99 13.92 -16.98
N ALA A 178 7.15 15.19 -17.38
CA ALA A 178 7.77 16.21 -16.55
C ALA A 178 7.00 16.39 -15.22
N GLY A 179 5.67 16.41 -15.27
CA GLY A 179 4.81 16.46 -14.08
C GLY A 179 4.93 15.21 -13.20
N SER A 180 5.05 14.01 -13.79
CA SER A 180 5.31 12.75 -13.08
C SER A 180 6.64 12.80 -12.33
N LEU A 181 7.71 13.23 -13.00
CA LEU A 181 9.04 13.39 -12.43
C LEU A 181 9.06 14.36 -11.24
N GLN A 182 8.44 15.55 -11.38
CA GLN A 182 8.37 16.53 -10.30
C GLN A 182 7.65 15.96 -9.06
N LYS A 183 6.52 15.26 -9.27
CA LYS A 183 5.79 14.59 -8.19
C LYS A 183 6.63 13.48 -7.55
N GLY A 184 7.34 12.70 -8.38
CA GLY A 184 8.24 11.64 -7.93
C GLY A 184 9.40 12.17 -7.07
N GLN A 185 10.04 13.26 -7.49
CA GLN A 185 11.10 13.92 -6.72
C GLN A 185 10.58 14.43 -5.36
N ALA A 186 9.43 15.10 -5.34
CA ALA A 186 8.82 15.58 -4.11
C ALA A 186 8.48 14.41 -3.15
N ALA A 187 7.91 13.33 -3.68
CA ALA A 187 7.62 12.12 -2.90
C ALA A 187 8.88 11.45 -2.37
N ALA A 188 9.94 11.35 -3.17
CA ALA A 188 11.22 10.79 -2.75
C ALA A 188 11.88 11.61 -1.63
N LEU A 189 11.82 12.95 -1.70
CA LEU A 189 12.33 13.84 -0.67
C LEU A 189 11.57 13.69 0.65
N ASP A 190 10.24 13.66 0.61
CA ASP A 190 9.41 13.43 1.81
C ASP A 190 9.68 12.06 2.43
N LEU A 191 9.78 11.02 1.60
CA LEU A 191 10.09 9.66 2.07
C LEU A 191 11.48 9.57 2.70
N LYS A 192 12.50 10.19 2.09
CA LYS A 192 13.87 10.28 2.66
C LYS A 192 13.86 10.99 4.02
N LYS A 193 13.07 12.05 4.18
CA LYS A 193 12.92 12.74 5.47
C LYS A 193 12.29 11.82 6.53
N ARG A 194 11.17 11.15 6.21
CA ARG A 194 10.52 10.19 7.11
C ARG A 194 11.44 9.04 7.48
N MET A 195 12.23 8.53 6.54
CA MET A 195 13.26 7.52 6.82
C MET A 195 14.33 8.02 7.79
N GLY A 196 14.73 9.29 7.70
CA GLY A 196 15.62 9.92 8.67
C GLY A 196 15.02 9.93 10.08
N GLU A 197 13.74 10.31 10.19
CA GLU A 197 12.99 10.30 11.45
C GLU A 197 12.86 8.88 12.04
N MET A 198 12.52 7.89 11.21
CA MET A 198 12.45 6.47 11.59
C MET A 198 13.79 5.93 12.07
N LYS A 199 14.90 6.26 11.39
CA LYS A 199 16.26 5.86 11.79
C LYS A 199 16.65 6.44 13.15
N GLU A 200 16.31 7.70 13.41
CA GLU A 200 16.58 8.32 14.70
C GLU A 200 15.70 7.73 15.81
N GLU A 201 14.43 7.44 15.54
CA GLU A 201 13.56 6.73 16.48
C GLU A 201 14.04 5.30 16.79
N LEU A 202 14.53 4.60 15.77
CA LEU A 202 15.15 3.28 15.91
C LEU A 202 16.37 3.37 16.84
N ARG A 203 17.29 4.32 16.59
CA ARG A 203 18.46 4.56 17.46
C ARG A 203 18.08 4.89 18.91
N ARG A 204 17.03 5.70 19.11
CA ARG A 204 16.49 6.01 20.44
C ARG A 204 15.93 4.76 21.12
N THR A 205 15.18 3.94 20.39
CA THR A 205 14.58 2.71 20.92
C THR A 205 15.66 1.67 21.25
N GLU A 206 16.69 1.51 20.42
CA GLU A 206 17.84 0.65 20.71
C GLU A 206 18.61 1.11 21.95
N SER A 207 18.86 2.41 22.09
CA SER A 207 19.57 2.92 23.27
C SER A 207 18.75 2.77 24.55
N SER A 208 17.42 2.96 24.48
CA SER A 208 16.51 2.66 25.60
C SER A 208 16.49 1.16 25.93
N LEU A 209 16.46 0.28 24.94
CA LEU A 209 16.48 -1.17 25.15
C LEU A 209 17.77 -1.61 25.87
N ARG A 210 18.93 -1.11 25.41
CA ARG A 210 20.22 -1.40 26.05
C ARG A 210 20.25 -0.95 27.52
N ARG A 211 19.66 0.21 27.82
CA ARG A 211 19.54 0.71 29.20
C ARG A 211 18.67 -0.21 30.05
N LEU A 212 17.49 -0.59 29.56
CA LEU A 212 16.60 -1.51 30.29
C LEU A 212 17.23 -2.88 30.52
N GLU A 213 17.96 -3.41 29.53
CA GLU A 213 18.68 -4.68 29.66
C GLU A 213 19.81 -4.59 30.71
N GLU A 214 20.52 -3.47 30.75
CA GLU A 214 21.53 -3.18 31.78
C GLU A 214 20.90 -2.99 33.17
N ASP A 215 19.78 -2.28 33.27
CA ASP A 215 19.05 -2.07 34.53
C ASP A 215 18.53 -3.41 35.09
N LEU A 216 18.01 -4.28 34.22
CA LEU A 216 17.60 -5.62 34.61
C LEU A 216 18.78 -6.44 35.13
N ARG A 217 19.93 -6.38 34.44
CA ARG A 217 21.15 -7.05 34.86
C ARG A 217 21.64 -6.55 36.23
N ARG A 218 21.64 -5.24 36.43
CA ARG A 218 22.01 -4.62 37.72
C ARG A 218 21.06 -5.04 38.83
N LEU A 219 19.76 -5.12 38.54
CA LEU A 219 18.77 -5.59 39.51
C LEU A 219 19.05 -7.04 39.91
N ASP A 220 19.34 -7.92 38.94
CA ASP A 220 19.67 -9.32 39.20
C ASP A 220 20.99 -9.47 40.01
N GLU A 221 22.01 -8.64 39.73
CA GLU A 221 23.30 -8.63 40.45
C GLU A 221 23.24 -7.92 41.84
N SER A 222 22.20 -7.13 42.09
CA SER A 222 22.04 -6.37 43.32
C SER A 222 21.82 -7.25 44.57
N GLU A 223 21.91 -6.65 45.76
CA GLU A 223 21.51 -7.32 47.00
C GLU A 223 20.05 -7.79 46.96
N LYS A 224 19.16 -6.99 46.36
CA LYS A 224 17.74 -7.36 46.19
C LYS A 224 17.60 -8.57 45.26
N GLY A 225 18.32 -8.61 44.15
CA GLY A 225 18.34 -9.75 43.23
C GLY A 225 18.85 -11.03 43.89
N ARG A 226 19.98 -10.93 44.60
CA ARG A 226 20.53 -12.06 45.38
C ARG A 226 19.57 -12.52 46.47
N ALA A 227 18.90 -11.61 47.17
CA ALA A 227 17.89 -11.95 48.17
C ALA A 227 16.69 -12.67 47.54
N ILE A 228 16.23 -12.24 46.35
CA ILE A 228 15.15 -12.92 45.62
C ILE A 228 15.58 -14.35 45.24
N GLU A 229 16.79 -14.56 44.72
CA GLU A 229 17.29 -15.89 44.40
C GLU A 229 17.42 -16.78 45.65
N GLN A 230 17.89 -16.22 46.76
CA GLN A 230 17.93 -16.93 48.04
C GLN A 230 16.52 -17.31 48.51
N MET A 231 15.53 -16.41 48.42
CA MET A 231 14.14 -16.74 48.75
C MET A 231 13.56 -17.81 47.83
N LYS A 232 13.91 -17.84 46.54
CA LYS A 232 13.50 -18.92 45.62
C LYS A 232 14.11 -20.26 46.02
N ALA A 233 15.39 -20.27 46.40
CA ALA A 233 16.06 -21.46 46.90
C ALA A 233 15.42 -21.97 48.21
N SER A 234 15.18 -21.07 49.18
CA SER A 234 14.48 -21.41 50.43
C SER A 234 13.06 -21.91 50.18
N LEU A 235 12.33 -21.33 49.21
CA LEU A 235 11.01 -21.80 48.82
C LEU A 235 11.07 -23.24 48.29
N ALA A 236 12.01 -23.53 47.40
CA ALA A 236 12.18 -24.86 46.84
C ALA A 236 12.56 -25.89 47.92
N GLU A 237 13.42 -25.49 48.87
CA GLU A 237 13.77 -26.33 50.02
C GLU A 237 12.56 -26.60 50.91
N ALA A 238 11.81 -25.58 51.30
CA ALA A 238 10.62 -25.73 52.13
C ALA A 238 9.54 -26.60 51.44
N GLU A 239 9.33 -26.42 50.13
CA GLU A 239 8.42 -27.27 49.35
C GLU A 239 8.89 -28.74 49.32
N GLN A 240 10.20 -28.98 49.23
CA GLN A 240 10.76 -30.33 49.28
C GLN A 240 10.63 -30.95 50.68
N GLN A 241 10.91 -30.20 51.74
CA GLN A 241 10.73 -30.66 53.11
C GLN A 241 9.27 -30.95 53.43
N LYS A 242 8.33 -30.17 52.89
CA LYS A 242 6.90 -30.41 53.04
C LYS A 242 6.50 -31.72 52.39
N ARG A 243 7.00 -32.02 51.18
CA ARG A 243 6.77 -33.32 50.51
C ARG A 243 7.30 -34.48 51.35
N GLN A 244 8.49 -34.34 51.93
CA GLN A 244 9.05 -35.36 52.83
C GLN A 244 8.19 -35.56 54.08
N ALA A 245 7.66 -34.49 54.68
CA ALA A 245 6.74 -34.58 55.81
C ALA A 245 5.40 -35.24 55.43
N ASP A 246 4.88 -34.97 54.23
CA ASP A 246 3.69 -35.63 53.69
C ASP A 246 3.92 -37.15 53.50
N GLU A 247 5.10 -37.54 52.98
CA GLU A 247 5.51 -38.94 52.83
C GLU A 247 5.69 -39.64 54.18
N GLU A 248 6.31 -38.97 55.16
CA GLU A 248 6.47 -39.46 56.53
C GLU A 248 5.11 -39.73 57.18
N LEU A 249 4.17 -38.78 57.07
CA LEU A 249 2.80 -38.93 57.57
C LEU A 249 2.10 -40.14 56.92
N ALA A 250 2.24 -40.33 55.62
CA ALA A 250 1.67 -41.48 54.92
C ALA A 250 2.27 -42.81 55.41
N CYS A 251 3.58 -42.86 55.65
CA CYS A 251 4.28 -44.02 56.20
C CYS A 251 3.83 -44.34 57.63
N LEU A 252 3.65 -43.33 58.49
CA LEU A 252 3.19 -43.51 59.87
C LEU A 252 1.73 -44.01 59.93
N ILE A 253 0.87 -43.64 58.96
CA ILE A 253 -0.53 -44.04 58.90
C ILE A 253 -0.75 -45.39 58.20
N SER A 254 0.06 -45.74 57.21
CA SER A 254 -0.10 -46.97 56.41
C SER A 254 -0.36 -48.23 57.28
N PRO A 255 0.38 -48.50 58.37
CA PRO A 255 0.14 -49.63 59.26
C PRO A 255 -1.22 -49.61 59.99
N LEU A 256 -1.79 -48.43 60.22
CA LEU A 256 -3.08 -48.24 60.88
C LEU A 256 -4.27 -48.30 59.92
N SER A 257 -4.05 -48.27 58.61
CA SER A 257 -5.10 -48.09 57.58
C SER A 257 -6.31 -49.01 57.73
N LYS A 258 -6.11 -50.27 58.14
CA LYS A 258 -7.21 -51.23 58.33
C LYS A 258 -7.98 -50.98 59.63
N ALA A 259 -7.29 -50.59 60.69
CA ALA A 259 -7.90 -50.25 61.97
C ALA A 259 -8.70 -48.94 61.85
N LEU A 260 -8.11 -47.91 61.24
CA LEU A 260 -8.78 -46.65 60.89
C LEU A 260 -10.03 -46.88 60.04
N ALA A 261 -9.98 -47.78 59.05
CA ALA A 261 -11.15 -48.13 58.25
C ALA A 261 -12.27 -48.82 59.05
N ARG A 262 -11.91 -49.68 60.01
CA ARG A 262 -12.86 -50.44 60.84
C ARG A 262 -13.50 -49.56 61.90
N ILE A 263 -12.72 -48.74 62.59
CA ILE A 263 -13.21 -47.83 63.63
C ILE A 263 -14.12 -46.75 63.02
N ALA A 264 -13.74 -46.16 61.87
CA ALA A 264 -14.59 -45.20 61.16
C ALA A 264 -15.91 -45.83 60.73
N LYS A 265 -15.89 -47.06 60.19
CA LYS A 265 -17.11 -47.78 59.79
C LYS A 265 -18.02 -48.11 60.98
N GLN A 266 -17.44 -48.57 62.09
CA GLN A 266 -18.21 -48.94 63.29
C GLN A 266 -18.78 -47.72 64.00
N GLY A 267 -18.03 -46.61 64.06
CA GLY A 267 -18.51 -45.32 64.56
C GLY A 267 -19.60 -44.70 63.70
N SER A 268 -19.56 -44.85 62.37
CA SER A 268 -20.66 -44.42 61.47
C SER A 268 -21.92 -45.26 61.58
N SER A 269 -21.84 -46.46 62.16
CA SER A 269 -22.98 -47.35 62.42
C SER A 269 -23.48 -47.33 63.87
N ASP A 270 -23.01 -46.37 64.67
CA ASP A 270 -23.28 -46.21 66.12
C ASP A 270 -23.01 -47.46 66.99
N ARG A 271 -22.19 -48.39 66.47
CA ARG A 271 -21.75 -49.59 67.21
C ARG A 271 -20.66 -49.27 68.24
N LEU A 272 -19.99 -48.14 68.07
CA LEU A 272 -19.00 -47.57 68.98
C LEU A 272 -19.33 -46.09 69.16
N ALA A 273 -19.48 -45.63 70.39
CA ALA A 273 -19.56 -44.21 70.70
C ALA A 273 -18.15 -43.62 70.62
N LEU A 274 -17.88 -42.84 69.57
CA LEU A 274 -16.56 -42.24 69.32
C LEU A 274 -16.61 -40.73 69.52
N GLN A 275 -15.65 -40.21 70.29
CA GLN A 275 -15.40 -38.80 70.50
C GLN A 275 -14.69 -38.16 69.29
N HIS A 276 -13.84 -38.91 68.57
CA HIS A 276 -13.03 -38.41 67.44
C HIS A 276 -13.43 -39.02 66.09
N LYS A 277 -14.73 -39.29 65.88
CA LYS A 277 -15.28 -39.97 64.69
C LYS A 277 -14.79 -39.37 63.35
N ASP A 278 -14.80 -38.05 63.24
CA ASP A 278 -14.39 -37.34 62.01
C ASP A 278 -12.88 -37.34 61.78
N VAL A 279 -12.11 -37.47 62.85
CA VAL A 279 -10.65 -37.48 62.84
C VAL A 279 -10.12 -38.78 62.23
N PHE A 280 -10.75 -39.92 62.51
CA PHE A 280 -10.35 -41.22 61.93
C PHE A 280 -10.55 -41.29 60.41
N SER A 281 -11.61 -40.68 59.91
CA SER A 281 -11.87 -40.60 58.46
C SER A 281 -10.85 -39.69 57.77
N ARG A 282 -10.51 -38.54 58.38
CA ARG A 282 -9.47 -37.62 57.88
C ARG A 282 -8.06 -38.22 57.96
N LEU A 283 -7.68 -38.84 59.08
CA LEU A 283 -6.42 -39.56 59.24
C LEU A 283 -6.20 -40.60 58.15
N ARG A 284 -7.26 -41.28 57.72
CA ARG A 284 -7.19 -42.30 56.67
C ARG A 284 -7.14 -41.71 55.27
N ALA A 285 -7.93 -40.67 55.01
CA ALA A 285 -8.11 -40.11 53.66
C ALA A 285 -7.05 -39.07 53.30
N ALA A 286 -6.68 -38.21 54.25
CA ALA A 286 -5.73 -37.13 54.08
C ALA A 286 -4.95 -36.88 55.39
N PRO A 287 -3.99 -37.77 55.75
CA PRO A 287 -3.12 -37.59 56.92
C PRO A 287 -2.45 -36.21 57.00
N SER A 288 -2.13 -35.66 55.84
CA SER A 288 -1.50 -34.36 55.65
C SER A 288 -2.37 -33.19 56.14
N GLN A 289 -3.69 -33.33 56.19
CA GLN A 289 -4.61 -32.26 56.62
C GLN A 289 -4.89 -32.24 58.13
N MET A 290 -4.18 -33.07 58.90
CA MET A 290 -4.40 -33.22 60.33
C MET A 290 -3.78 -32.07 61.13
N LYS A 291 -4.52 -31.58 62.13
CA LYS A 291 -4.01 -30.61 63.11
C LYS A 291 -3.42 -31.35 64.29
N GLU A 292 -2.31 -30.84 64.84
CA GLU A 292 -1.56 -31.43 65.96
C GLU A 292 -2.49 -31.78 67.15
N GLY A 293 -3.37 -30.87 67.54
CA GLY A 293 -4.27 -31.05 68.69
C GLY A 293 -5.36 -32.12 68.54
N GLU A 294 -5.60 -32.67 67.34
CA GLU A 294 -6.64 -33.68 67.08
C GLU A 294 -6.10 -35.12 67.16
N ILE A 295 -4.77 -35.30 67.23
CA ILE A 295 -4.11 -36.60 67.00
C ILE A 295 -3.98 -37.44 68.29
N ALA A 296 -3.50 -36.88 69.41
CA ALA A 296 -3.33 -37.63 70.65
C ALA A 296 -4.63 -38.32 71.12
N GLY A 297 -5.74 -37.57 71.17
CA GLY A 297 -7.02 -38.08 71.64
C GLY A 297 -7.58 -39.19 70.75
N SER A 298 -7.45 -39.03 69.42
CA SER A 298 -7.89 -40.04 68.46
C SER A 298 -7.03 -41.32 68.52
N LEU A 299 -5.71 -41.21 68.71
CA LEU A 299 -4.86 -42.39 68.87
C LEU A 299 -5.15 -43.17 70.18
N GLN A 300 -5.41 -42.46 71.29
CA GLN A 300 -5.80 -43.08 72.56
C GLN A 300 -7.16 -43.79 72.45
N GLU A 301 -8.12 -43.17 71.78
CA GLU A 301 -9.43 -43.76 71.52
C GLU A 301 -9.33 -44.98 70.58
N LEU A 302 -8.49 -44.93 69.55
CA LEU A 302 -8.20 -46.07 68.68
C LEU A 302 -7.58 -47.24 69.45
N ARG A 303 -6.66 -46.95 70.38
CA ARG A 303 -6.05 -47.94 71.27
C ARG A 303 -7.11 -48.63 72.13
N ALA A 304 -8.00 -47.86 72.76
CA ALA A 304 -9.04 -48.38 73.65
C ALA A 304 -10.04 -49.30 72.94
N HIS A 305 -10.39 -48.98 71.69
CA HIS A 305 -11.37 -49.75 70.92
C HIS A 305 -10.77 -50.85 70.03
N LEU A 306 -9.44 -51.02 70.00
CA LEU A 306 -8.77 -51.93 69.08
C LEU A 306 -9.27 -53.38 69.17
N ALA A 307 -9.61 -53.84 70.37
CA ALA A 307 -10.18 -55.18 70.59
C ALA A 307 -11.56 -55.38 69.96
N ALA A 308 -12.37 -54.32 69.85
CA ALA A 308 -13.71 -54.36 69.29
C ALA A 308 -13.74 -54.27 67.74
N LEU A 309 -12.59 -54.02 67.10
CA LEU A 309 -12.52 -53.82 65.64
C LEU A 309 -12.53 -55.12 64.82
N GLY A 310 -12.48 -56.30 65.47
CA GLY A 310 -12.50 -57.60 64.80
C GLY A 310 -11.29 -57.86 63.90
N LEU A 311 -10.10 -57.43 64.34
CA LEU A 311 -8.82 -57.72 63.69
C LEU A 311 -8.33 -59.11 64.12
N LYS A 312 -7.64 -59.85 63.22
CA LYS A 312 -6.95 -61.11 63.58
C LYS A 312 -5.87 -60.84 64.63
N ASP A 313 -5.65 -61.76 65.58
CA ASP A 313 -4.77 -61.55 66.75
C ASP A 313 -3.38 -61.02 66.39
N LYS A 314 -2.67 -61.67 65.46
CA LYS A 314 -1.35 -61.24 64.99
C LYS A 314 -1.34 -59.83 64.36
N LYS A 315 -2.45 -59.39 63.77
CA LYS A 315 -2.59 -58.04 63.17
C LYS A 315 -3.01 -57.03 64.23
N LYS A 316 -3.85 -57.43 65.18
CA LYS A 316 -4.25 -56.61 66.34
C LYS A 316 -3.04 -56.25 67.18
N GLU A 317 -2.19 -57.22 67.52
CA GLU A 317 -0.96 -57.03 68.30
C GLU A 317 0.00 -56.05 67.61
N LYS A 318 0.35 -56.30 66.33
CA LYS A 318 1.20 -55.38 65.55
C LYS A 318 0.64 -53.97 65.41
N THR A 319 -0.68 -53.84 65.25
CA THR A 319 -1.32 -52.52 65.20
C THR A 319 -1.30 -51.85 66.57
N LEU A 320 -1.47 -52.60 67.66
CA LEU A 320 -1.36 -52.08 69.03
C LEU A 320 0.05 -51.56 69.31
N ASP A 321 1.09 -52.33 68.97
CA ASP A 321 2.49 -51.94 69.12
C ASP A 321 2.79 -50.65 68.34
N HIS A 322 2.27 -50.53 67.12
CA HIS A 322 2.43 -49.33 66.29
C HIS A 322 1.68 -48.12 66.86
N ILE A 323 0.46 -48.30 67.37
CA ILE A 323 -0.29 -47.22 68.06
C ILE A 323 0.46 -46.77 69.32
N ASP A 324 0.99 -47.71 70.09
CA ASP A 324 1.74 -47.43 71.32
C ASP A 324 3.03 -46.68 71.02
N MET A 325 3.73 -47.04 69.94
CA MET A 325 4.88 -46.28 69.44
C MET A 325 4.49 -44.86 69.05
N LEU A 326 3.43 -44.69 68.24
CA LEU A 326 2.96 -43.37 67.79
C LEU A 326 2.54 -42.46 68.95
N ILE A 327 1.89 -43.01 69.98
CA ILE A 327 1.49 -42.27 71.18
C ILE A 327 2.73 -41.90 72.01
N ARG A 328 3.65 -42.84 72.24
CA ARG A 328 4.84 -42.64 73.07
C ARG A 328 5.79 -41.60 72.47
N GLU A 329 6.05 -41.72 71.17
CA GLU A 329 7.04 -40.89 70.48
C GLU A 329 6.44 -39.61 69.91
N ARG A 330 5.10 -39.51 69.87
CA ARG A 330 4.33 -38.43 69.26
C ARG A 330 4.73 -38.18 67.80
N SER A 331 5.14 -39.22 67.09
CA SER A 331 5.73 -39.12 65.75
C SER A 331 4.74 -38.53 64.74
N LEU A 332 3.46 -38.90 64.85
CA LEU A 332 2.40 -38.41 63.98
C LEU A 332 2.07 -36.93 64.23
N GLU A 333 2.06 -36.51 65.50
CA GLU A 333 1.86 -35.10 65.90
C GLU A 333 3.01 -34.22 65.43
N LYS A 334 4.25 -34.67 65.65
CA LYS A 334 5.46 -33.96 65.22
C LYS A 334 5.52 -33.80 63.70
N ALA A 335 5.20 -34.84 62.94
CA ALA A 335 5.19 -34.78 61.49
C ALA A 335 4.07 -33.86 60.96
N ALA A 336 2.88 -33.88 61.58
CA ALA A 336 1.77 -33.00 61.23
C ALA A 336 2.07 -31.52 61.56
N GLY A 337 2.64 -31.26 62.75
CA GLY A 337 3.08 -29.92 63.16
C GLY A 337 4.18 -29.37 62.25
N ARG A 338 5.19 -30.19 61.91
CA ARG A 338 6.26 -29.83 60.96
C ARG A 338 5.70 -29.45 59.59
N ARG A 339 4.78 -30.25 59.05
CA ARG A 339 4.13 -29.97 57.77
C ARG A 339 3.35 -28.66 57.81
N ALA A 340 2.56 -28.41 58.86
CA ALA A 340 1.79 -27.19 59.01
C ALA A 340 2.69 -25.94 59.09
N ALA A 341 3.79 -26.03 59.84
CA ALA A 341 4.79 -24.96 59.92
C ALA A 341 5.43 -24.67 58.53
N LEU A 342 5.76 -25.71 57.77
CA LEU A 342 6.29 -25.57 56.41
C LEU A 342 5.26 -24.96 55.44
N GLU A 343 3.96 -25.26 55.58
CA GLU A 343 2.90 -24.65 54.77
C GLU A 343 2.81 -23.13 55.00
N GLU A 344 2.83 -22.71 56.28
CA GLU A 344 2.86 -21.29 56.65
C GLU A 344 4.14 -20.59 56.16
N GLU A 345 5.29 -21.24 56.30
CA GLU A 345 6.57 -20.73 55.79
C GLU A 345 6.53 -20.55 54.26
N ILE A 346 6.07 -21.55 53.51
CA ILE A 346 5.90 -21.50 52.05
C ILE A 346 5.00 -20.33 51.66
N SER A 347 3.85 -20.16 52.34
CA SER A 347 2.92 -19.06 52.11
C SER A 347 3.60 -17.70 52.33
N GLY A 348 4.30 -17.54 53.45
CA GLY A 348 5.03 -16.32 53.79
C GLY A 348 6.19 -16.01 52.83
N ILE A 349 6.92 -17.03 52.36
CA ILE A 349 7.96 -16.84 51.34
C ILE A 349 7.32 -16.42 50.01
N LYS A 350 6.25 -17.09 49.56
CA LYS A 350 5.54 -16.76 48.31
C LYS A 350 5.05 -15.31 48.27
N SER A 351 4.46 -14.82 49.37
CA SER A 351 4.00 -13.42 49.46
C SER A 351 5.15 -12.42 49.29
N ARG A 352 6.25 -12.62 50.04
CA ARG A 352 7.45 -11.77 49.96
C ARG A 352 8.10 -11.80 48.57
N LEU A 353 8.09 -12.96 47.93
CA LEU A 353 8.64 -13.16 46.59
C LEU A 353 7.79 -12.43 45.52
N ALA A 354 6.46 -12.42 45.68
CA ALA A 354 5.58 -11.68 44.80
C ALA A 354 5.85 -10.17 44.85
N GLU A 355 5.99 -9.60 46.05
CA GLU A 355 6.29 -8.18 46.26
C GLU A 355 7.69 -7.81 45.73
N SER A 356 8.68 -8.66 46.00
CA SER A 356 10.08 -8.36 45.66
C SER A 356 10.38 -8.44 44.17
N THR A 357 9.61 -9.21 43.39
CA THR A 357 9.84 -9.45 41.96
C THR A 357 9.13 -8.48 41.02
N GLU A 358 8.29 -7.58 41.53
CA GLU A 358 7.44 -6.71 40.71
C GLU A 358 8.25 -5.76 39.81
N GLU A 359 9.28 -5.13 40.37
CA GLU A 359 10.19 -4.25 39.61
C GLU A 359 10.84 -4.97 38.42
N GLY A 360 11.34 -6.19 38.63
CA GLY A 360 11.95 -6.99 37.58
C GLY A 360 10.95 -7.44 36.51
N LYS A 361 9.68 -7.62 36.87
CA LYS A 361 8.60 -7.90 35.88
C LYS A 361 8.33 -6.68 35.02
N LEU A 362 8.18 -5.51 35.62
CA LEU A 362 7.94 -4.26 34.88
C LEU A 362 9.04 -3.96 33.87
N ILE A 363 10.31 -4.12 34.26
CA ILE A 363 11.45 -3.94 33.34
C ILE A 363 11.39 -4.96 32.19
N LYS A 364 11.07 -6.23 32.47
CA LYS A 364 10.93 -7.26 31.42
C LYS A 364 9.80 -6.97 30.44
N GLU A 365 8.69 -6.44 30.93
CA GLU A 365 7.57 -6.00 30.07
C GLU A 365 7.95 -4.81 29.20
N GLU A 366 8.70 -3.85 29.73
CA GLU A 366 9.26 -2.73 28.96
C GLU A 366 10.24 -3.19 27.89
N ILE A 367 11.15 -4.12 28.21
CA ILE A 367 12.04 -4.76 27.24
C ILE A 367 11.25 -5.44 26.13
N ALA A 368 10.19 -6.19 26.47
CA ALA A 368 9.34 -6.86 25.49
C ALA A 368 8.64 -5.85 24.57
N ARG A 369 8.11 -4.76 25.13
CA ARG A 369 7.49 -3.66 24.36
C ARG A 369 8.51 -2.96 23.44
N ALA A 370 9.70 -2.65 23.95
CA ALA A 370 10.77 -2.02 23.18
C ALA A 370 11.25 -2.91 22.02
N ARG A 371 11.43 -4.23 22.27
CA ARG A 371 11.77 -5.21 21.22
C ARG A 371 10.69 -5.31 20.15
N LYS A 372 9.41 -5.30 20.53
CA LYS A 372 8.31 -5.31 19.57
C LYS A 372 8.31 -4.05 18.70
N LYS A 373 8.49 -2.87 19.32
CA LYS A 373 8.59 -1.58 18.62
C LYS A 373 9.77 -1.56 17.66
N LEU A 374 10.93 -2.07 18.08
CA LEU A 374 12.12 -2.19 17.24
C LEU A 374 11.87 -2.99 15.97
N LYS A 375 11.22 -4.15 16.10
CA LYS A 375 10.86 -5.00 14.96
C LYS A 375 9.91 -4.30 13.99
N SER A 376 8.92 -3.54 14.48
CA SER A 376 8.02 -2.80 13.58
C SER A 376 8.76 -1.68 12.85
N LEU A 377 9.53 -0.85 13.57
CA LEU A 377 10.31 0.23 12.96
C LEU A 377 11.31 -0.28 11.91
N GLN A 378 11.94 -1.43 12.15
CA GLN A 378 12.82 -2.07 11.16
C GLN A 378 12.06 -2.53 9.91
N ALA A 379 10.86 -3.09 10.08
CA ALA A 379 10.03 -3.51 8.95
C ALA A 379 9.51 -2.29 8.15
N ASP A 380 9.08 -1.24 8.83
CA ASP A 380 8.60 0.01 8.24
C ASP A 380 9.73 0.70 7.45
N LEU A 381 10.93 0.74 8.02
CA LEU A 381 12.12 1.29 7.34
C LEU A 381 12.48 0.48 6.10
N ALA A 382 12.48 -0.86 6.19
CA ALA A 382 12.77 -1.73 5.05
C ALA A 382 11.72 -1.58 3.93
N GLN A 383 10.44 -1.35 4.28
CA GLN A 383 9.42 -1.06 3.29
C GLN A 383 9.64 0.31 2.64
N ALA A 384 9.94 1.35 3.42
CA ALA A 384 10.25 2.68 2.90
C ALA A 384 11.47 2.67 1.95
N GLU A 385 12.50 1.86 2.23
CA GLU A 385 13.65 1.68 1.34
C GLU A 385 13.26 1.08 -0.02
N ARG A 386 12.34 0.10 -0.03
CA ARG A 386 11.81 -0.48 -1.28
C ARG A 386 10.96 0.52 -2.06
N ASP A 387 10.10 1.26 -1.37
CA ASP A 387 9.24 2.25 -1.99
C ASP A 387 10.08 3.37 -2.61
N LEU A 388 11.14 3.81 -1.91
CA LEU A 388 12.09 4.78 -2.45
C LEU A 388 12.79 4.26 -3.71
N ALA A 389 13.29 3.02 -3.69
CA ALA A 389 13.91 2.41 -4.86
C ALA A 389 12.95 2.32 -6.04
N ALA A 390 11.66 1.99 -5.80
CA ALA A 390 10.65 1.96 -6.85
C ALA A 390 10.37 3.34 -7.45
N ILE A 391 10.34 4.40 -6.62
CA ILE A 391 10.20 5.78 -7.09
C ILE A 391 11.42 6.19 -7.92
N GLU A 392 12.64 5.87 -7.47
CA GLU A 392 13.87 6.22 -8.17
C GLU A 392 13.99 5.48 -9.51
N GLU A 393 13.61 4.20 -9.59
CA GLU A 393 13.58 3.45 -10.85
C GLU A 393 12.54 3.99 -11.82
N ARG A 394 11.33 4.33 -11.34
CA ARG A 394 10.31 4.97 -12.18
C ARG A 394 10.79 6.33 -12.68
N ALA A 395 11.43 7.13 -11.83
CA ALA A 395 11.98 8.42 -12.23
C ALA A 395 13.05 8.27 -13.31
N ARG A 396 13.93 7.27 -13.24
CA ARG A 396 14.91 6.99 -14.29
C ARG A 396 14.25 6.61 -15.62
N ALA A 397 13.19 5.81 -15.57
CA ALA A 397 12.45 5.42 -16.77
C ALA A 397 11.73 6.63 -17.40
N ASP A 398 11.02 7.41 -16.60
CA ASP A 398 10.32 8.62 -17.03
C ASP A 398 11.31 9.67 -17.58
N GLU A 399 12.49 9.83 -16.96
CA GLU A 399 13.56 10.73 -17.44
C GLU A 399 14.12 10.29 -18.79
N ALA A 400 14.38 8.99 -18.96
CA ALA A 400 14.87 8.45 -20.23
C ALA A 400 13.84 8.62 -21.36
N GLU A 401 12.57 8.35 -21.08
CA GLU A 401 11.49 8.55 -22.05
C GLU A 401 11.30 10.03 -22.41
N LEU A 402 11.38 10.92 -21.41
CA LEU A 402 11.27 12.35 -21.62
C LEU A 402 12.42 12.88 -22.48
N ASN A 403 13.66 12.47 -22.21
CA ASN A 403 14.82 12.83 -23.03
C ASN A 403 14.66 12.38 -24.49
N ASP A 404 14.18 11.16 -24.73
CA ASP A 404 13.94 10.64 -26.09
C ASP A 404 12.88 11.47 -26.83
N ARG A 405 11.75 11.77 -26.18
CA ARG A 405 10.67 12.56 -26.77
C ARG A 405 11.08 13.99 -27.06
N LEU A 406 11.77 14.65 -26.12
CA LEU A 406 12.31 15.99 -26.32
C LEU A 406 13.32 16.00 -27.48
N ALA A 407 14.13 14.95 -27.62
CA ALA A 407 15.05 14.83 -28.73
C ALA A 407 14.33 14.66 -30.09
N ARG A 408 13.22 13.92 -30.12
CA ARG A 408 12.35 13.82 -31.31
C ARG A 408 11.76 15.16 -31.71
N ILE A 409 11.31 15.97 -30.74
CA ILE A 409 10.78 17.32 -30.98
C ILE A 409 11.89 18.27 -31.46
N ALA A 410 13.07 18.25 -30.82
CA ALA A 410 14.17 19.14 -31.16
C ALA A 410 14.95 18.74 -32.43
N GLY A 411 14.79 17.49 -32.90
CA GLY A 411 15.61 16.91 -33.96
C GLY A 411 17.08 16.68 -33.57
N LYS A 412 17.40 16.81 -32.28
CA LYS A 412 18.76 16.65 -31.71
C LYS A 412 18.66 16.23 -30.25
N PRO A 413 19.69 15.60 -29.65
CA PRO A 413 19.67 15.22 -28.25
C PRO A 413 19.41 16.41 -27.31
N VAL A 414 18.48 16.23 -26.37
CA VAL A 414 18.18 17.17 -25.29
C VAL A 414 18.30 16.40 -23.97
N LYS A 415 18.97 16.99 -22.98
CA LYS A 415 19.06 16.43 -21.62
C LYS A 415 18.20 17.22 -20.65
N VAL A 416 17.42 16.52 -19.83
CA VAL A 416 16.69 17.13 -18.72
C VAL A 416 17.62 17.27 -17.52
N GLU A 417 17.65 18.47 -16.95
CA GLU A 417 18.29 18.75 -15.65
C GLU A 417 17.23 18.61 -14.55
N LEU A 418 17.46 17.66 -13.63
CA LEU A 418 16.53 17.23 -12.58
C LEU A 418 16.58 18.07 -11.31
#